data_AF-A0A834F881-F1
#
_entry.id   AF-A0A834F881-F1
#
_cell.length_a   1.000
_cell.length_b   1.000
_cell.length_c   1.000
_cell.angle_alpha   90.00
_cell.angle_beta   90.00
_cell.angle_gamma   90.00
#
_symmetry.space_group_name_H-M   'P 1'
#
loop_
_entity.id
_entity.type
_entity.pdbx_description
1 polymer ?
#
loop_
_entity_poly.entity_id
_entity_poly.type
_entity_poly.pdbx_seq_one_letter_code
_entity_poly.pdbx_strand_id
1 'polypeptide(L)'
;MSGRMRPVCSVWLLLVCLVLYSRLKVAAAAPTCTNGQAGCHVLSLANLFDRVIQHSARMHGISNDLHSEFELYFLPSKNQIGRVSRNCHTSTILTPNGKENAQRMAREELTEVILKLLVAWRDPLWHFHQSLAHNHEFSNFSSNKSLEMSDMVHELRKGVQKVIEKMKMLGIMEIPARSRTT
;
A
#
# COMPACT_ATOMS: atom_id res chain seq x y z
N MET A 1 41.29 -43.75 10.86
CA MET A 1 40.51 -44.38 9.77
C MET A 1 40.12 -43.30 8.79
N SER A 2 40.89 -43.10 7.72
CA SER A 2 40.65 -42.03 6.74
C SER A 2 39.69 -42.54 5.66
N GLY A 3 38.42 -42.13 5.73
CA GLY A 3 37.39 -42.51 4.76
C GLY A 3 37.66 -41.83 3.42
N ARG A 4 38.22 -42.58 2.47
CA ARG A 4 38.34 -42.16 1.07
C ARG A 4 36.93 -42.10 0.46
N MET A 5 36.29 -40.93 0.50
CA MET A 5 35.02 -40.71 -0.18
C MET A 5 35.19 -40.99 -1.67
N ARG A 6 34.37 -41.91 -2.19
CA ARG A 6 34.41 -42.33 -3.59
C ARG A 6 34.12 -41.11 -4.49
N PRO A 7 34.88 -40.89 -5.59
CA PRO A 7 34.70 -39.74 -6.49
C PRO A 7 33.29 -39.69 -7.09
N VAL A 8 32.62 -40.85 -7.17
CA VAL A 8 31.22 -40.99 -7.57
C VAL A 8 30.27 -40.17 -6.69
N CYS A 9 30.53 -40.09 -5.38
CA CYS A 9 29.70 -39.34 -4.44
C CYS A 9 29.84 -37.82 -4.65
N SER A 10 31.07 -37.34 -4.89
CA SER A 10 31.34 -35.93 -5.19
C SER A 10 30.72 -35.49 -6.51
N VAL A 11 30.78 -36.32 -7.56
CA VAL A 11 30.17 -36.02 -8.86
C VAL A 11 28.64 -35.98 -8.76
N TRP A 12 28.04 -36.92 -8.02
CA TRP A 12 26.59 -36.93 -7.77
C TRP A 12 26.14 -35.70 -6.97
N LEU A 13 26.88 -35.32 -5.93
CA LEU A 13 26.59 -34.10 -5.15
C LEU A 13 26.67 -32.84 -6.01
N LEU A 14 27.65 -32.76 -6.91
CA LEU A 14 27.79 -31.66 -7.88
C LEU A 14 26.62 -31.62 -8.87
N LEU A 15 26.22 -32.77 -9.42
CA LEU A 15 25.06 -32.88 -10.31
C LEU A 15 23.76 -32.45 -9.60
N VAL A 16 23.54 -32.91 -8.37
CA VAL A 16 22.37 -32.51 -7.56
C VAL A 16 22.41 -31.01 -7.27
N CYS A 17 23.57 -30.44 -6.90
CA CYS A 17 23.71 -29.00 -6.70
C CYS A 17 23.42 -28.19 -7.98
N LEU A 18 23.90 -28.64 -9.15
CA LEU A 18 23.65 -27.99 -10.43
C LEU A 18 22.17 -28.04 -10.81
N VAL A 19 21.50 -29.17 -10.58
CA VAL A 19 20.06 -29.33 -10.81
C VAL A 19 19.26 -28.42 -9.85
N LEU A 20 19.61 -28.36 -8.57
CA LEU A 20 18.96 -27.48 -7.61
C LEU A 20 19.18 -25.99 -7.94
N TYR A 21 20.39 -25.62 -8.34
CA TYR A 21 20.75 -24.25 -8.71
C TYR A 21 20.04 -23.79 -9.99
N SER A 22 19.94 -24.66 -10.99
CA SER A 22 19.19 -24.37 -12.23
C SER A 22 17.68 -24.26 -11.96
N ARG A 23 17.10 -25.09 -11.10
CA ARG A 23 15.71 -24.95 -10.64
C ARG A 23 15.47 -23.64 -9.89
N LEU A 24 16.43 -23.22 -9.06
CA LEU A 24 16.36 -21.95 -8.32
C LEU A 24 16.40 -20.73 -9.25
N LYS A 25 17.20 -20.78 -10.32
CA LYS A 25 17.25 -19.70 -11.34
C LYS A 25 15.95 -19.58 -12.13
N VAL A 26 15.31 -20.70 -12.45
CA VAL A 26 14.01 -20.69 -13.15
C VAL A 26 12.90 -20.12 -12.26
N ALA A 27 13.00 -20.26 -10.94
CA ALA A 27 12.05 -19.67 -10.00
C ALA A 27 12.26 -18.16 -9.72
N ALA A 28 13.42 -17.60 -10.07
CA ALA A 28 13.79 -16.22 -9.74
C ALA A 28 13.48 -15.19 -10.85
N ALA A 29 13.13 -15.63 -12.06
CA ALA A 29 12.64 -14.73 -13.11
C ALA A 29 11.12 -14.70 -13.07
N ALA A 30 10.55 -13.73 -12.35
CA ALA A 30 9.14 -13.39 -12.52
C ALA A 30 8.90 -13.11 -14.02
N PRO A 31 7.93 -13.76 -14.69
CA PRO A 31 7.71 -13.54 -16.10
C PRO A 31 7.26 -12.09 -16.31
N THR A 32 8.08 -11.30 -16.98
CA THR A 32 7.65 -10.03 -17.58
C THR A 32 6.64 -10.38 -18.66
N CYS A 33 5.36 -10.20 -18.36
CA CYS A 33 4.30 -10.52 -19.29
C CYS A 33 4.33 -9.60 -20.50
N THR A 34 4.83 -10.11 -21.62
CA THR A 34 4.64 -9.51 -22.93
C THR A 34 3.20 -9.80 -23.38
N ASN A 35 2.54 -8.78 -23.89
CA ASN A 35 1.13 -8.76 -24.27
C ASN A 35 0.76 -10.02 -25.10
N GLY A 36 -0.12 -10.91 -24.59
CA GLY A 36 -0.74 -11.98 -25.38
C GLY A 36 -0.40 -13.44 -25.05
N GLN A 37 0.27 -13.78 -23.94
CA GLN A 37 0.44 -15.18 -23.52
C GLN A 37 -0.75 -15.68 -22.67
N ALA A 38 -1.38 -16.77 -23.10
CA ALA A 38 -2.42 -17.49 -22.37
C ALA A 38 -1.87 -17.93 -21.00
N GLY A 39 -2.34 -17.29 -19.93
CA GLY A 39 -1.91 -17.53 -18.56
C GLY A 39 -1.34 -16.30 -17.85
N CYS A 40 -0.98 -15.24 -18.56
CA CYS A 40 -0.71 -13.96 -17.91
C CYS A 40 -1.90 -13.00 -18.04
N HIS A 41 -2.58 -12.78 -16.91
CA HIS A 41 -3.58 -11.72 -16.81
C HIS A 41 -2.88 -10.35 -16.84
N VAL A 42 -2.91 -9.69 -18.00
CA VAL A 42 -2.63 -8.25 -18.08
C VAL A 42 -3.65 -7.55 -17.18
N LEU A 43 -3.15 -6.90 -16.14
CA LEU A 43 -3.97 -6.24 -15.14
C LEU A 43 -4.78 -5.11 -15.80
N SER A 44 -6.11 -5.26 -15.83
CA SER A 44 -7.01 -4.22 -16.34
C SER A 44 -7.00 -3.00 -15.42
N LEU A 45 -7.38 -1.83 -15.96
CA LEU A 45 -7.55 -0.63 -15.15
C LEU A 45 -8.63 -0.82 -14.08
N ALA A 46 -9.72 -1.52 -14.40
CA ALA A 46 -10.77 -1.87 -13.43
C ALA A 46 -10.21 -2.68 -12.27
N ASN A 47 -9.42 -3.73 -12.54
CA ASN A 47 -8.81 -4.56 -11.50
C ASN A 47 -7.85 -3.75 -10.60
N LEU A 48 -7.18 -2.73 -11.14
CA LEU A 48 -6.36 -1.80 -10.36
C LEU A 48 -7.22 -0.94 -9.43
N PHE A 49 -8.31 -0.37 -9.95
CA PHE A 49 -9.27 0.37 -9.13
C PHE A 49 -9.87 -0.50 -8.02
N ASP A 50 -10.36 -1.70 -8.35
CA ASP A 50 -10.99 -2.60 -7.37
C ASP A 50 -10.05 -2.89 -6.19
N ARG A 51 -8.76 -3.16 -6.47
CA ARG A 51 -7.77 -3.35 -5.40
C ARG A 51 -7.57 -2.07 -4.58
N VAL A 52 -7.40 -0.91 -5.21
CA VAL A 52 -7.23 0.36 -4.47
C VAL A 52 -8.46 0.66 -3.61
N ILE A 53 -9.67 0.43 -4.12
CA ILE A 53 -10.93 0.61 -3.39
C ILE A 53 -11.03 -0.35 -2.22
N GLN A 54 -10.71 -1.63 -2.42
CA GLN A 54 -10.75 -2.62 -1.36
C GLN A 54 -9.74 -2.30 -0.24
N HIS A 55 -8.51 -1.92 -0.62
CA HIS A 55 -7.50 -1.52 0.35
C HIS A 55 -7.90 -0.23 1.09
N SER A 56 -8.51 0.75 0.42
CA SER A 56 -8.89 2.01 1.08
C SER A 56 -10.06 1.80 2.03
N ALA A 57 -11.05 0.99 1.64
CA ALA A 57 -12.16 0.61 2.50
C ALA A 57 -11.69 -0.13 3.75
N ARG A 58 -10.74 -1.07 3.60
CA ARG A 58 -10.15 -1.79 4.74
C ARG A 58 -9.36 -0.85 5.67
N MET A 59 -8.58 0.08 5.12
CA MET A 59 -7.84 1.07 5.92
C MET A 59 -8.82 1.98 6.70
N HIS A 60 -9.90 2.40 6.06
CA HIS A 60 -10.96 3.16 6.73
C HIS A 60 -11.63 2.37 7.86
N GLY A 61 -11.92 1.09 7.65
CA GLY A 61 -12.46 0.20 8.69
C GLY A 61 -11.55 0.11 9.92
N ILE A 62 -10.25 -0.10 9.71
CA ILE A 62 -9.25 -0.14 10.79
C ILE A 62 -9.17 1.21 11.52
N SER A 63 -9.22 2.32 10.79
CA SER A 63 -9.22 3.66 11.38
C SER A 63 -10.44 3.89 12.27
N ASN A 64 -11.63 3.41 11.86
CA ASN A 64 -12.84 3.53 12.67
C ASN A 64 -12.79 2.64 13.92
N ASP A 65 -12.26 1.43 13.80
CA ASP A 65 -12.04 0.53 14.93
C ASP A 65 -11.12 1.19 15.96
N LEU A 66 -9.93 1.62 15.53
CA LEU A 66 -8.97 2.32 16.39
C LEU A 66 -9.58 3.56 17.03
N HIS A 67 -10.28 4.39 16.26
CA HIS A 67 -10.94 5.56 16.82
C HIS A 67 -11.96 5.18 17.90
N SER A 68 -12.80 4.18 17.65
CA SER A 68 -13.83 3.72 18.60
C SER A 68 -13.22 3.15 19.88
N GLU A 69 -12.12 2.39 19.76
CA GLU A 69 -11.36 1.87 20.89
C GLU A 69 -10.82 3.02 21.75
N PHE A 70 -10.14 3.98 21.13
CA PHE A 70 -9.57 5.13 21.84
C PHE A 70 -10.65 5.97 22.53
N GLU A 71 -11.80 6.19 21.89
CA GLU A 71 -12.93 6.90 22.51
C GLU A 71 -13.42 6.18 23.78
N LEU A 72 -13.54 4.84 23.75
CA LEU A 72 -13.95 4.06 24.91
C LEU A 72 -12.94 4.13 26.07
N TYR A 73 -11.64 4.10 25.77
CA TYR A 73 -10.60 4.13 26.79
C TYR A 73 -10.37 5.53 27.37
N PHE A 74 -10.36 6.59 26.55
CA PHE A 74 -9.94 7.93 26.96
C PHE A 74 -11.10 8.90 27.25
N LEU A 75 -12.30 8.66 26.72
CA LEU A 75 -13.45 9.57 26.85
C LEU A 75 -14.70 8.85 27.40
N PRO A 76 -14.67 8.40 28.68
CA PRO A 76 -15.80 7.66 29.27
C PRO A 76 -17.11 8.46 29.37
N SER A 77 -17.09 9.79 29.21
CA SER A 77 -18.30 10.62 29.14
C SER A 77 -18.57 11.11 27.71
N LYS A 78 -19.75 10.75 27.15
CA LYS A 78 -20.23 11.19 25.82
C LYS A 78 -20.21 12.71 25.58
N ASN A 79 -20.06 13.52 26.63
CA ASN A 79 -20.08 14.98 26.58
C ASN A 79 -18.72 15.61 26.16
N GLN A 80 -17.65 14.82 26.04
CA GLN A 80 -16.31 15.31 25.64
C GLN A 80 -16.03 15.12 24.14
N ILE A 81 -16.81 14.27 23.45
CA ILE A 81 -16.71 13.94 22.03
C ILE A 81 -16.84 15.19 21.14
N GLY A 82 -17.60 16.19 21.60
CA GLY A 82 -17.79 17.47 20.90
C GLY A 82 -16.76 18.56 21.21
N ARG A 83 -15.85 18.34 22.19
CA ARG A 83 -14.88 19.35 22.67
C ARG A 83 -13.47 19.19 22.12
N VAL A 84 -13.13 18.05 21.52
CA VAL A 84 -11.83 17.87 20.87
C VAL A 84 -11.83 18.69 19.58
N SER A 85 -11.02 19.75 19.56
CA SER A 85 -10.76 20.54 18.37
C SER A 85 -10.25 19.60 17.27
N ARG A 86 -11.03 19.42 16.21
CA ARG A 86 -10.73 18.54 15.06
C ARG A 86 -9.72 19.21 14.14
N ASN A 87 -8.56 19.55 14.68
CA ASN A 87 -7.50 20.18 13.92
C ASN A 87 -6.71 19.09 13.19
N CYS A 88 -7.16 18.77 11.97
CA CYS A 88 -6.43 17.85 11.10
C CYS A 88 -5.27 18.59 10.43
N HIS A 89 -4.07 18.01 10.43
CA HIS A 89 -2.90 18.56 9.74
C HIS A 89 -3.08 18.63 8.22
N THR A 90 -4.00 17.83 7.67
CA THR A 90 -4.35 17.84 6.24
C THR A 90 -5.35 18.91 5.84
N SER A 91 -5.82 19.76 6.77
CA SER A 91 -6.81 20.81 6.50
C SER A 91 -6.37 21.85 5.47
N THR A 92 -5.06 22.01 5.25
CA THR A 92 -4.50 22.89 4.20
C THR A 92 -4.52 22.26 2.81
N ILE A 93 -4.83 20.97 2.68
CA ILE A 93 -4.97 20.28 1.39
C ILE A 93 -6.40 20.53 0.88
N LEU A 94 -6.53 21.16 -0.28
CA LEU A 94 -7.83 21.42 -0.90
C LEU A 94 -8.47 20.11 -1.37
N THR A 95 -9.41 19.60 -0.59
CA THR A 95 -10.19 18.41 -0.93
C THR A 95 -11.56 18.79 -1.49
N PRO A 96 -12.07 18.10 -2.53
CA PRO A 96 -13.41 18.37 -3.03
C PRO A 96 -14.45 17.88 -2.01
N ASN A 97 -15.07 18.81 -1.30
CA ASN A 97 -16.12 18.48 -0.34
C ASN A 97 -17.47 18.33 -1.04
N GLY A 98 -18.07 17.15 -0.94
CA GLY A 98 -19.36 16.85 -1.55
C GLY A 98 -19.26 16.38 -3.00
N LYS A 99 -20.32 15.68 -3.44
CA LYS A 99 -20.37 15.00 -4.74
C LYS A 99 -20.15 15.95 -5.92
N GLU A 100 -20.81 17.11 -5.92
CA GLU A 100 -20.73 18.06 -7.03
C GLU A 100 -19.31 18.59 -7.25
N ASN A 101 -18.64 18.98 -6.17
CA ASN A 101 -17.26 19.47 -6.23
C ASN A 101 -16.29 18.37 -6.67
N ALA A 102 -16.51 17.13 -6.21
CA ALA A 102 -15.70 15.98 -6.62
C ALA A 102 -15.87 15.65 -8.11
N GLN A 103 -17.08 15.79 -8.66
CA GLN A 103 -17.34 15.57 -10.09
C GLN A 103 -16.80 16.68 -10.99
N ARG A 104 -16.64 17.90 -10.47
CA ARG A 104 -16.08 19.05 -11.22
C ARG A 104 -14.56 19.08 -11.25
N MET A 105 -13.89 18.45 -10.28
CA MET A 105 -12.43 18.41 -10.20
C MET A 105 -11.83 17.58 -11.33
N ALA A 106 -10.71 18.03 -11.91
CA ALA A 106 -10.02 17.26 -12.93
C ALA A 106 -9.49 15.94 -12.36
N ARG A 107 -9.37 14.91 -13.21
CA ARG A 107 -8.90 13.57 -12.76
C ARG A 107 -7.48 13.64 -12.22
N GLU A 108 -6.64 14.44 -12.84
CA GLU A 108 -5.26 14.73 -12.48
C GLU A 108 -5.20 15.39 -11.10
N GLU A 109 -6.01 16.42 -10.87
CA GLU A 109 -6.09 17.12 -9.58
C GLU A 109 -6.61 16.18 -8.48
N LEU A 110 -7.65 15.39 -8.76
CA LEU A 110 -8.22 14.44 -7.81
C LEU A 110 -7.19 13.38 -7.40
N THR A 111 -6.48 12.81 -8.37
CA THR A 111 -5.42 11.82 -8.09
C THR A 111 -4.22 12.44 -7.35
N GLU A 112 -3.87 13.69 -7.64
CA GLU A 112 -2.85 14.44 -6.90
C GLU A 112 -3.25 14.68 -5.44
N VAL A 113 -4.50 15.10 -5.19
CA VAL A 113 -5.03 15.30 -3.83
C VAL A 113 -4.99 13.99 -3.04
N ILE A 114 -5.40 12.86 -3.65
CA ILE A 114 -5.32 11.54 -3.02
C ILE A 114 -3.88 11.20 -2.63
N LEU A 115 -2.90 11.41 -3.53
CA LEU A 115 -1.49 11.15 -3.23
C LEU A 115 -0.95 12.06 -2.12
N LYS A 116 -1.31 13.36 -2.11
CA LYS A 116 -0.92 14.30 -1.06
C LYS A 116 -1.44 13.85 0.31
N LEU A 117 -2.69 13.42 0.38
CA LEU A 117 -3.28 12.88 1.62
C LEU A 117 -2.52 11.63 2.10
N LEU A 118 -2.29 10.65 1.22
CA LEU A 118 -1.57 9.42 1.58
C LEU A 118 -0.12 9.70 2.04
N VAL A 119 0.55 10.68 1.43
CA VAL A 119 1.89 11.10 1.86
C VAL A 119 1.84 11.79 3.21
N ALA A 120 0.88 12.67 3.45
CA ALA A 120 0.74 13.42 4.70
C ALA A 120 0.49 12.51 5.91
N TRP A 121 -0.09 11.33 5.72
CA TRP A 121 -0.37 10.37 6.79
C TRP A 121 0.76 9.38 7.09
N ARG A 122 1.82 9.35 6.28
CA ARG A 122 2.94 8.41 6.49
C ARG A 122 3.57 8.53 7.87
N ASP A 123 4.11 9.71 8.18
CA ASP A 123 4.89 9.90 9.41
C ASP A 123 4.00 9.87 10.66
N PRO A 124 2.78 10.47 10.66
CA PRO A 124 1.85 10.32 11.78
C PRO A 124 1.51 8.86 12.11
N LEU A 125 1.25 8.02 11.11
CA LEU A 125 0.92 6.61 11.33
C LEU A 125 2.11 5.81 11.84
N TRP A 126 3.31 6.09 11.32
CA TRP A 126 4.55 5.50 11.81
C TRP A 126 4.79 5.80 13.29
N HIS A 127 4.69 7.07 13.69
CA HIS A 127 4.86 7.48 15.09
C HIS A 127 3.74 6.93 15.98
N PHE A 128 2.51 6.89 15.49
CA PHE A 128 1.39 6.29 16.20
C PHE A 128 1.62 4.81 16.49
N HIS A 129 2.04 4.04 15.48
CA HIS A 129 2.40 2.63 15.65
C HIS A 129 3.51 2.44 16.68
N GLN A 130 4.61 3.21 16.57
CA GLN A 130 5.69 3.15 17.55
C GLN A 130 5.18 3.42 18.97
N SER A 131 4.35 4.44 19.15
CA SER A 131 3.82 4.82 20.47
C SER A 131 2.98 3.70 21.10
N LEU A 132 2.17 3.01 20.29
CA LEU A 132 1.35 1.88 20.74
C LEU A 132 2.17 0.63 21.04
N ALA A 133 3.22 0.36 20.25
CA ALA A 133 4.08 -0.80 20.45
C ALA A 133 4.85 -0.75 21.77
N HIS A 134 5.22 0.45 22.23
CA HIS A 134 5.94 0.65 23.49
C HIS A 134 5.02 0.69 24.73
N ASN A 135 3.69 0.69 24.55
CA ASN A 135 2.75 0.73 25.66
C ASN A 135 2.10 -0.66 25.88
N HIS A 136 2.49 -1.33 26.97
CA HIS A 136 2.02 -2.66 27.34
C HIS A 136 0.50 -2.79 27.52
N GLU A 137 -0.19 -1.68 27.81
CA GLU A 137 -1.65 -1.67 27.94
C GLU A 137 -2.35 -1.82 26.58
N PHE A 138 -1.72 -1.34 25.50
CA PHE A 138 -2.28 -1.32 24.15
C PHE A 138 -1.62 -2.31 23.18
N SER A 139 -0.56 -3.00 23.62
CA SER A 139 0.31 -3.80 22.76
C SER A 139 -0.40 -4.96 22.07
N ASN A 140 -1.44 -5.53 22.69
CA ASN A 140 -2.09 -6.75 22.16
C ASN A 140 -3.26 -6.48 21.22
N PHE A 141 -3.93 -5.32 21.32
CA PHE A 141 -5.16 -5.05 20.57
C PHE A 141 -5.00 -3.96 19.51
N SER A 142 -4.36 -2.85 19.87
CA SER A 142 -4.22 -1.67 19.00
C SER A 142 -2.91 -1.68 18.19
N SER A 143 -1.84 -2.32 18.71
CA SER A 143 -0.54 -2.36 18.03
C SER A 143 -0.60 -3.03 16.66
N ASN A 144 -1.25 -4.21 16.54
CA ASN A 144 -1.38 -4.91 15.25
C ASN A 144 -2.16 -4.10 14.21
N LYS A 145 -3.27 -3.47 14.63
CA LYS A 145 -4.08 -2.60 13.76
C LYS A 145 -3.30 -1.36 13.32
N SER A 146 -2.53 -0.75 14.22
CA SER A 146 -1.70 0.42 13.91
C SER A 146 -0.57 0.13 12.92
N LEU A 147 0.11 -1.02 13.08
CA LEU A 147 1.15 -1.49 12.17
C LEU A 147 0.55 -1.71 10.77
N GLU A 148 -0.56 -2.44 10.73
CA GLU A 148 -1.27 -2.73 9.50
C GLU A 148 -1.71 -1.45 8.77
N MET A 149 -2.22 -0.46 9.50
CA MET A 149 -2.59 0.84 8.93
C MET A 149 -1.37 1.60 8.39
N SER A 150 -0.22 1.54 9.07
CA SER A 150 1.05 2.11 8.62
C SER A 150 1.54 1.46 7.32
N ASP A 151 1.39 0.14 7.16
CA ASP A 151 1.76 -0.53 5.91
C ASP A 151 0.77 -0.22 4.78
N MET A 152 -0.52 -0.18 5.09
CA MET A 152 -1.57 0.06 4.12
C MET A 152 -1.47 1.44 3.46
N VAL A 153 -1.04 2.49 4.17
CA VAL A 153 -0.85 3.81 3.54
C VAL A 153 0.22 3.79 2.45
N HIS A 154 1.27 2.99 2.63
CA HIS A 154 2.31 2.79 1.63
C HIS A 154 1.81 2.02 0.41
N GLU A 155 1.07 0.93 0.64
CA GLU A 155 0.52 0.09 -0.42
C GLU A 155 -0.57 0.81 -1.22
N LEU A 156 -1.42 1.60 -0.56
CA LEU A 156 -2.40 2.45 -1.23
C LEU A 156 -1.73 3.50 -2.11
N ARG A 157 -0.67 4.16 -1.62
CA ARG A 157 0.07 5.13 -2.42
C ARG A 157 0.63 4.49 -3.69
N LYS A 158 1.28 3.32 -3.56
CA LYS A 158 1.78 2.55 -4.72
C LYS A 158 0.65 2.13 -5.66
N GLY A 159 -0.48 1.68 -5.11
CA GLY A 159 -1.65 1.29 -5.88
C GLY A 159 -2.22 2.44 -6.72
N VAL A 160 -2.38 3.62 -6.11
CA VAL A 160 -2.84 4.84 -6.78
C VAL A 160 -1.84 5.28 -7.86
N GLN A 161 -0.53 5.21 -7.59
CA GLN A 161 0.50 5.50 -8.61
C GLN A 161 0.39 4.57 -9.83
N LYS A 162 0.16 3.27 -9.62
CA LYS A 162 -0.05 2.31 -10.72
C LYS A 162 -1.34 2.58 -11.50
N VAL A 163 -2.41 3.00 -10.83
CA VAL A 163 -3.65 3.46 -11.50
C VAL A 163 -3.35 4.66 -12.39
N ILE A 164 -2.64 5.66 -11.87
CA ILE A 164 -2.26 6.88 -12.61
C ILE A 164 -1.42 6.51 -13.84
N GLU A 165 -0.40 5.67 -13.68
CA GLU A 165 0.44 5.19 -14.78
C GLU A 165 -0.39 4.50 -15.87
N LYS A 166 -1.31 3.61 -15.46
CA LYS A 166 -2.19 2.90 -16.40
C LYS A 166 -3.15 3.85 -17.12
N MET A 167 -3.71 4.83 -16.41
CA MET A 167 -4.57 5.86 -17.00
C MET A 167 -3.82 6.72 -18.02
N LYS A 168 -2.56 7.10 -17.74
CA LYS A 168 -1.70 7.81 -18.71
C LYS A 168 -1.43 6.97 -19.95
N MET A 169 -1.07 5.69 -19.77
CA MET A 169 -0.84 4.78 -20.90
C MET A 169 -2.08 4.59 -21.79
N LEU A 170 -3.28 4.68 -21.20
CA LEU A 170 -4.55 4.57 -21.92
C LEU A 170 -5.03 5.91 -22.50
N GLY A 171 -4.29 7.01 -22.32
CA GLY A 171 -4.71 8.36 -22.76
C GLY A 171 -5.91 8.92 -22.00
N ILE A 172 -6.21 8.39 -20.81
CA ILE A 172 -7.35 8.80 -19.96
C ILE A 172 -7.00 10.05 -19.14
N MET A 173 -5.70 10.31 -18.94
CA MET A 173 -5.17 11.50 -18.31
C MET A 173 -4.20 12.21 -19.24
N GLU A 174 -4.18 13.53 -19.17
CA GLU A 174 -3.23 14.32 -19.96
C GLU A 174 -1.81 14.23 -19.39
N ILE A 175 -0.83 14.15 -20.29
CA ILE A 175 0.58 14.37 -19.93
C ILE A 175 0.70 15.89 -19.71
N PRO A 176 1.23 16.37 -18.56
CA PRO A 176 1.41 17.79 -18.34
C PRO A 176 2.16 18.40 -19.52
N ALA A 177 1.62 19.46 -20.10
CA ALA A 177 2.15 20.15 -21.29
C ALA A 177 3.51 20.85 -21.07
N ARG A 178 4.32 20.43 -20.09
CA ARG A 178 5.65 20.96 -19.77
C ARG A 178 6.80 20.19 -20.45
N SER A 179 6.52 19.43 -21.51
CA SER A 179 7.56 18.75 -22.31
C SER A 179 7.36 18.87 -23.83
N ARG A 180 6.52 19.80 -24.30
CA ARG A 180 6.28 20.04 -25.73
C ARG A 180 6.92 21.33 -26.27
N THR A 181 7.76 21.99 -25.46
CA THR A 181 8.51 23.18 -25.85
C THR A 181 9.97 23.06 -25.42
N THR A 182 10.76 22.38 -26.24
CA THR A 182 12.17 22.68 -26.59
C THR A 182 12.48 21.93 -27.87
#